data_AF-A0A069E012-F1
#
_entry.id   AF-A0A069E012-F1
#
_cell.length_a   1.000
_cell.length_b   1.000
_cell.length_c   1.000
_cell.angle_alpha   90.00
_cell.angle_beta   90.00
_cell.angle_gamma   90.00
#
_symmetry.space_group_name_H-M   'P 1'
#
loop_
_entity.id
_entity.type
_entity.pdbx_description
1 polymer ?
#
loop_
_entity_poly.entity_id
_entity_poly.type
_entity_poly.pdbx_seq_one_letter_code
_entity_poly.pdbx_strand_id
1 'polypeptide(L)'
;MTHPAGFLTHAYSTIAHAVAEAGVNADLFKHPELIPKTVKRRVSAELKRLAVLLRRLIFLMALQVELTPVTPRPGSNYFEKNEGEPEARKAVFSVLPVPAGETPDFLHGPITVPTRGPVPAAPLIARWEAMLDTLKHHKRRAKRLARTIQRWKAEGEARPYIVPIPRTHAMPAALGIVSGGLTVQLIEALRDWPAADTS
;
A
#
# COMPACT_ATOMS: atom_id res chain seq x y z
N MET A 1 -2.25 28.76 -7.28
CA MET A 1 -2.36 27.38 -7.83
C MET A 1 -0.96 26.83 -7.99
N THR A 2 -0.57 25.82 -7.22
CA THR A 2 0.77 25.22 -7.32
C THR A 2 0.84 24.35 -8.58
N HIS A 3 1.82 24.60 -9.45
CA HIS A 3 2.08 23.75 -10.61
C HIS A 3 2.23 22.28 -10.16
N PRO A 4 1.52 21.31 -10.77
CA PRO A 4 1.50 19.91 -10.31
C PRO A 4 2.89 19.28 -10.20
N ALA A 5 3.79 19.64 -11.12
CA ALA A 5 5.20 19.26 -11.09
C ALA A 5 5.95 19.72 -9.82
N GLY A 6 5.69 20.93 -9.33
CA GLY A 6 6.32 21.45 -8.11
C GLY A 6 5.84 20.72 -6.86
N PHE A 7 4.54 20.42 -6.79
CA PHE A 7 3.97 19.64 -5.69
C PHE A 7 4.53 18.22 -5.66
N LEU A 8 4.64 17.52 -6.80
CA LEU A 8 5.17 16.16 -6.85
C LEU A 8 6.61 16.07 -6.34
N THR A 9 7.47 17.01 -6.75
CA THR A 9 8.87 17.06 -6.29
C THR A 9 8.95 17.28 -4.79
N HIS A 10 8.15 18.22 -4.26
CA HIS A 10 8.11 18.50 -2.82
C HIS A 10 7.52 17.35 -2.00
N ALA A 11 6.44 16.72 -2.49
CA ALA A 11 5.85 15.56 -1.84
C ALA A 11 6.82 14.37 -1.83
N TYR A 12 7.54 14.15 -2.94
CA TYR A 12 8.57 13.11 -3.04
C TYR A 12 9.69 13.35 -2.04
N SER A 13 10.30 14.53 -2.01
CA SER A 13 11.40 14.82 -1.09
C SER A 13 10.95 14.67 0.37
N THR A 14 9.79 15.21 0.72
CA THR A 14 9.24 15.12 2.08
C THR A 14 9.03 13.68 2.52
N ILE A 15 8.44 12.83 1.66
CA ILE A 15 8.22 11.41 1.98
C ILE A 15 9.56 10.67 2.03
N ALA A 16 10.48 10.93 1.11
CA ALA A 16 11.80 10.29 1.08
C ALA A 16 12.61 10.60 2.34
N HIS A 17 12.66 11.87 2.76
CA HIS A 17 13.29 12.28 4.02
C HIS A 17 12.66 11.58 5.22
N ALA A 18 11.33 11.57 5.34
CA ALA A 18 10.65 10.92 6.44
C ALA A 18 10.91 9.40 6.49
N VAL A 19 11.00 8.72 5.35
CA VAL A 19 11.36 7.29 5.29
C VAL A 19 12.80 7.05 5.73
N ALA A 20 13.73 7.92 5.31
CA ALA A 20 15.13 7.83 5.74
C ALA A 20 15.25 8.07 7.26
N GLU A 21 14.65 9.15 7.77
CA GLU A 21 14.63 9.50 9.19
C GLU A 21 14.02 8.39 10.06
N ALA A 22 12.92 7.76 9.62
CA ALA A 22 12.30 6.66 10.35
C ALA A 22 13.25 5.45 10.53
N GLY A 23 14.12 5.20 9.55
CA GLY A 23 15.14 4.16 9.63
C GLY A 23 16.35 4.55 10.47
N VAL A 24 16.82 5.80 10.31
CA VAL A 24 17.97 6.34 11.07
C VAL A 24 17.65 6.45 12.56
N ASN A 25 16.48 6.99 12.93
CA ASN A 25 16.04 7.13 14.31
C ASN A 25 15.86 5.79 15.05
N ALA A 26 15.75 4.70 14.31
CA ALA A 26 15.62 3.35 14.84
C ALA A 26 16.86 2.49 14.61
N ASP A 27 17.98 3.09 14.17
CA ASP A 27 19.25 2.43 13.89
C ASP A 27 19.13 1.22 12.93
N LEU A 28 18.13 1.21 12.04
CA LEU A 28 17.87 0.06 11.16
C LEU A 28 19.01 -0.18 10.16
N PHE A 29 19.74 0.88 9.80
CA PHE A 29 20.91 0.82 8.92
C PHE A 29 22.09 0.04 9.53
N LYS A 30 22.10 -0.16 10.86
CA LYS A 30 23.12 -0.98 11.54
C LYS A 30 22.80 -2.48 11.47
N HIS A 31 21.67 -2.86 10.86
CA HIS A 31 21.17 -4.23 10.78
C HIS A 31 21.15 -4.95 12.15
N PRO A 32 20.50 -4.38 13.18
CA PRO A 32 20.41 -5.04 14.48
C PRO A 32 19.64 -6.36 14.35
N GLU A 33 20.07 -7.40 15.07
CA GLU A 33 19.34 -8.68 15.09
C GLU A 33 18.02 -8.53 15.87
N LEU A 34 18.07 -7.85 17.02
CA LEU A 34 16.98 -7.67 17.96
C LEU A 34 16.73 -6.19 18.25
N ILE A 35 15.46 -5.82 18.36
CA ILE A 35 15.01 -4.47 18.73
C ILE A 35 13.97 -4.51 19.84
N PRO A 36 13.87 -3.47 20.69
CA PRO A 36 12.81 -3.36 21.67
C PRO A 36 11.42 -3.38 21.02
N LYS A 37 10.46 -4.07 21.65
CA LYS A 37 9.08 -4.20 21.17
C LYS A 37 8.39 -2.84 20.96
N THR A 38 8.67 -1.86 21.81
CA THR A 38 8.14 -0.50 21.73
C THR A 38 8.64 0.23 20.48
N VAL A 39 9.94 0.16 20.20
CA VAL A 39 10.57 0.71 18.99
C VAL A 39 9.96 0.05 17.75
N LYS A 40 9.90 -1.29 17.72
CA LYS A 40 9.27 -2.03 16.60
C LYS A 40 7.84 -1.56 16.32
N ARG A 41 7.02 -1.39 17.37
CA ARG A 41 5.63 -0.94 17.24
C ARG A 41 5.54 0.49 16.69
N ARG A 42 6.32 1.41 17.25
CA ARG A 42 6.36 2.82 16.81
C ARG A 42 6.77 2.93 15.35
N VAL A 43 7.92 2.36 15.00
CA VAL A 43 8.48 2.42 13.65
C VAL A 43 7.59 1.69 12.65
N SER A 44 7.02 0.53 13.00
CA SER A 44 6.05 -0.15 12.13
C SER A 44 4.83 0.71 11.85
N ALA A 45 4.29 1.40 12.85
CA ALA A 45 3.14 2.29 12.66
C ALA A 45 3.50 3.47 11.74
N GLU A 46 4.69 4.03 11.91
CA GLU A 46 5.21 5.11 11.08
C GLU A 46 5.42 4.68 9.63
N LEU A 47 6.15 3.58 9.39
CA LEU A 47 6.35 3.01 8.05
C LEU A 47 5.03 2.59 7.39
N LYS A 48 4.02 2.13 8.17
CA LYS A 48 2.67 1.86 7.63
C LYS A 48 2.02 3.13 7.10
N ARG A 49 2.11 4.25 7.82
CA ARG A 49 1.56 5.54 7.36
C ARG A 49 2.31 6.06 6.14
N LEU A 50 3.65 6.06 6.19
CA LEU A 50 4.49 6.49 5.07
C LEU A 50 4.26 5.64 3.82
N ALA A 51 4.02 4.33 3.96
CA ALA A 51 3.69 3.46 2.83
C ALA A 51 2.36 3.84 2.17
N VAL A 52 1.37 4.34 2.91
CA VAL A 52 0.11 4.83 2.33
C VAL A 52 0.37 6.09 1.51
N LEU A 53 1.13 7.04 2.06
CA LEU A 53 1.51 8.27 1.34
C LEU A 53 2.31 7.98 0.07
N LEU A 54 3.28 7.08 0.15
CA LEU A 54 4.09 6.68 -1.00
C LEU A 54 3.25 6.01 -2.10
N ARG A 55 2.30 5.15 -1.73
CA ARG A 55 1.37 4.55 -2.71
C ARG A 55 0.50 5.61 -3.39
N ARG A 56 0.00 6.59 -2.64
CA ARG A 56 -0.76 7.72 -3.20
C ARG A 56 0.06 8.57 -4.15
N LEU A 57 1.32 8.83 -3.79
CA LEU A 57 2.24 9.56 -4.66
C LEU A 57 2.45 8.79 -5.97
N ILE A 58 2.76 7.49 -5.90
CA ILE A 58 2.94 6.65 -7.10
C ILE A 58 1.65 6.59 -7.93
N PHE A 59 0.49 6.55 -7.27
CA PHE A 59 -0.81 6.56 -7.94
C PHE A 59 -1.08 7.90 -8.65
N LEU A 60 -0.81 9.02 -8.01
CA LEU A 60 -0.94 10.35 -8.62
C LEU A 60 0.01 10.49 -9.81
N MET A 61 1.27 10.06 -9.65
CA MET A 61 2.22 10.02 -10.75
C MET A 61 1.71 9.15 -11.90
N ALA A 62 1.12 7.99 -11.61
CA ALA A 62 0.61 7.08 -12.63
C ALA A 62 -0.56 7.71 -13.43
N LEU A 63 -1.43 8.47 -12.77
CA LEU A 63 -2.53 9.18 -13.44
C LEU A 63 -2.03 10.30 -14.38
N GLN A 64 -0.86 10.86 -14.11
CA GLN A 64 -0.26 11.94 -14.90
C GLN A 64 0.74 11.46 -15.96
N VAL A 65 1.01 10.16 -16.05
CA VAL A 65 1.96 9.61 -17.03
C VAL A 65 1.29 9.49 -18.38
N GLU A 66 1.84 10.18 -19.37
CA GLU A 66 1.52 9.94 -20.78
C GLU A 66 2.12 8.59 -21.21
N LEU A 67 1.24 7.65 -21.59
CA LEU A 67 1.63 6.34 -22.04
C LEU A 67 1.81 6.36 -23.56
N THR A 68 3.02 6.01 -24.00
CA THR A 68 3.27 5.67 -25.41
C THR A 68 2.39 4.49 -25.82
N PRO A 69 1.77 4.49 -27.01
CA PRO A 69 0.93 3.40 -27.49
C PRO A 69 1.71 2.08 -27.43
N VAL A 70 1.09 1.06 -26.83
CA VAL A 70 1.72 -0.24 -26.67
C VAL A 70 1.61 -0.99 -27.98
N THR A 71 2.74 -1.31 -28.60
CA THR A 71 2.76 -2.31 -29.67
C THR A 71 2.38 -3.67 -29.08
N PRO A 72 1.34 -4.34 -29.61
CA PRO A 72 0.96 -5.65 -29.11
C PRO A 72 2.15 -6.58 -29.29
N ARG A 73 2.68 -7.09 -28.18
CA ARG A 73 3.68 -8.15 -28.23
C ARG A 73 2.97 -9.42 -28.70
N PRO A 74 3.53 -10.21 -29.63
CA PRO A 74 2.96 -11.52 -29.96
C PRO A 74 2.76 -12.30 -28.67
N GLY A 75 1.52 -12.72 -28.43
CA GLY A 75 1.09 -13.29 -27.16
C GLY A 75 1.96 -14.47 -26.77
N SER A 76 2.48 -14.47 -25.55
CA SER A 76 2.99 -15.69 -24.93
C SER A 76 1.80 -16.43 -24.30
N ASN A 77 1.55 -17.66 -24.72
CA ASN A 77 0.44 -18.54 -24.30
C ASN A 77 0.49 -18.99 -22.82
N TYR A 78 1.10 -18.22 -21.93
CA TYR A 78 1.28 -18.61 -20.53
C TYR A 78 0.00 -18.57 -19.68
N PHE A 79 -1.07 -17.94 -20.19
CA PHE A 79 -2.40 -17.94 -19.60
C PHE A 79 -3.41 -18.39 -20.65
N GLU A 80 -3.30 -19.63 -21.11
CA GLU A 80 -4.51 -20.31 -21.57
C GLU A 80 -5.47 -20.33 -20.38
N LYS A 81 -6.61 -19.64 -20.51
CA LYS A 81 -7.72 -19.83 -19.57
C LYS A 81 -8.09 -21.30 -19.69
N ASN A 82 -7.84 -22.08 -18.65
CA ASN A 82 -8.37 -23.44 -18.58
C ASN A 82 -9.89 -23.33 -18.77
N GLU A 83 -10.40 -23.80 -19.91
CA GLU A 83 -11.83 -23.93 -20.24
C GLU A 83 -12.50 -25.05 -19.42
N GLY A 84 -11.92 -25.43 -18.28
CA GLY A 84 -12.56 -26.33 -17.33
C GLY A 84 -13.59 -25.55 -16.53
N GLU A 85 -14.81 -26.10 -16.43
CA GLU A 85 -15.79 -25.64 -15.46
C GLU A 85 -15.12 -25.46 -14.09
N PRO A 86 -15.33 -24.33 -13.41
CA PRO A 86 -14.80 -24.16 -12.07
C PRO A 86 -15.39 -25.25 -11.19
N GLU A 87 -14.56 -26.18 -10.72
CA GLU A 87 -14.94 -27.11 -9.68
C GLU A 87 -15.58 -26.29 -8.56
N ALA A 88 -16.87 -26.51 -8.33
CA ALA A 88 -17.62 -25.80 -7.32
C ALA A 88 -16.94 -26.04 -5.97
N ARG A 89 -16.14 -25.07 -5.52
CA ARG A 89 -15.63 -25.06 -4.15
C ARG A 89 -16.86 -25.01 -3.26
N LYS A 90 -17.23 -26.16 -2.70
CA LYS A 90 -18.26 -26.30 -1.67
C LYS A 90 -17.76 -25.66 -0.37
N ALA A 91 -17.58 -24.34 -0.38
CA ALA A 91 -17.55 -23.56 0.84
C ALA A 91 -19.00 -23.22 1.17
N VAL A 92 -19.67 -24.16 1.85
CA VAL A 92 -20.98 -23.90 2.44
C VAL A 92 -20.74 -22.91 3.58
N PHE A 93 -20.94 -21.62 3.32
CA PHE A 93 -21.12 -20.64 4.38
C PHE A 93 -22.48 -20.93 5.04
N SER A 94 -22.50 -21.76 6.08
CA SER A 94 -23.68 -21.86 6.93
C SER A 94 -23.77 -20.60 7.79
N VAL A 95 -24.81 -19.81 7.59
CA VAL A 95 -25.12 -18.60 8.37
C VAL A 95 -25.73 -18.95 9.74
N LEU A 96 -25.89 -20.23 10.04
CA LEU A 96 -26.37 -20.68 11.34
C LEU A 96 -25.19 -20.77 12.32
N PRO A 97 -25.28 -20.13 13.50
CA PRO A 97 -24.28 -20.33 14.55
C PRO A 97 -24.28 -21.82 14.92
N VAL A 98 -23.10 -22.45 14.81
CA VAL A 98 -22.88 -23.80 15.33
C VAL A 98 -23.18 -23.77 16.83
N PRO A 99 -23.98 -24.70 17.37
CA PRO A 99 -24.22 -24.76 18.81
C PRO A 99 -22.87 -24.87 19.54
N ALA A 100 -22.66 -24.04 20.56
CA ALA A 100 -21.42 -24.02 21.30
C ALA A 100 -21.16 -25.40 21.92
N GLY A 101 -20.14 -26.10 21.42
CA GLY A 101 -19.62 -27.31 22.04
C GLY A 101 -18.85 -27.01 23.32
N GLU A 102 -18.32 -28.05 23.96
CA GLU A 102 -17.41 -27.89 25.10
C GLU A 102 -16.25 -26.96 24.72
N THR A 103 -15.89 -26.07 25.64
CA THR A 103 -14.77 -25.14 25.47
C THR A 103 -13.51 -25.94 25.14
N PRO A 104 -12.91 -25.73 23.97
CA PRO A 104 -11.80 -26.57 23.54
C PRO A 104 -10.60 -26.40 24.48
N ASP A 105 -9.90 -27.51 24.75
CA ASP A 105 -8.86 -27.62 25.79
C ASP A 105 -7.75 -26.56 25.74
N PHE A 106 -7.50 -25.95 24.57
CA PHE A 106 -6.55 -24.85 24.44
C PHE A 106 -6.95 -23.57 25.20
N LEU A 107 -8.22 -23.43 25.61
CA LEU A 107 -8.69 -22.37 26.50
C LEU A 107 -8.42 -22.68 27.98
N HIS A 108 -8.12 -23.94 28.33
CA HIS A 108 -7.74 -24.38 29.69
C HIS A 108 -6.23 -24.35 29.91
N GLY A 109 -5.45 -23.99 28.89
CA GLY A 109 -3.99 -23.88 28.98
C GLY A 109 -3.55 -22.71 29.86
N PRO A 110 -2.34 -22.77 30.46
CA PRO A 110 -1.80 -21.65 31.22
C PRO A 110 -1.78 -20.40 30.33
N ILE A 111 -2.21 -19.26 30.89
CA ILE A 111 -2.15 -17.96 30.21
C ILE A 111 -0.67 -17.69 29.90
N THR A 112 -0.24 -18.01 28.69
CA THR A 112 1.09 -17.69 28.19
C THR A 112 1.12 -16.21 27.89
N VAL A 113 1.45 -15.41 28.91
CA VAL A 113 1.71 -13.98 28.71
C VAL A 113 2.94 -13.89 27.80
N PRO A 114 2.84 -13.35 26.57
CA PRO A 114 3.98 -13.33 25.66
C PRO A 114 5.10 -12.51 26.30
N THR A 115 6.25 -13.14 26.48
CA THR A 115 7.45 -12.58 27.11
C THR A 115 7.77 -11.24 26.47
N ARG A 116 7.96 -10.20 27.30
CA ARG A 116 8.25 -8.81 26.86
C ARG A 116 9.72 -8.65 26.42
N GLY A 117 10.24 -9.61 25.67
CA GLY A 117 11.62 -9.61 25.20
C GLY A 117 11.84 -8.75 23.95
N PRO A 118 13.12 -8.48 23.63
CA PRO A 118 13.51 -7.98 22.31
C PRO A 118 12.95 -8.86 21.20
N VAL A 119 12.59 -8.24 20.07
CA VAL A 119 11.91 -8.89 18.95
C VAL A 119 12.82 -8.83 17.73
N PRO A 120 12.82 -9.85 16.85
CA PRO A 120 13.60 -9.81 15.60
C PRO A 120 13.30 -8.56 14.79
N ALA A 121 14.37 -7.87 14.40
CA ALA A 121 14.31 -6.64 13.61
C ALA A 121 14.24 -6.90 12.11
N ALA A 122 14.69 -8.07 11.64
CA ALA A 122 14.78 -8.42 10.22
C ALA A 122 13.51 -8.10 9.39
N PRO A 123 12.27 -8.42 9.85
CA PRO A 123 11.06 -8.08 9.08
C PRO A 123 10.82 -6.57 8.95
N LEU A 124 11.29 -5.79 9.94
CA LEU A 124 11.16 -4.33 9.92
C LEU A 124 12.20 -3.71 8.98
N ILE A 125 13.44 -4.22 9.00
CA ILE A 125 14.52 -3.81 8.10
C ILE A 125 14.11 -4.08 6.64
N ALA A 126 13.69 -5.30 6.33
CA ALA A 126 13.26 -5.66 4.98
C ALA A 126 12.11 -4.77 4.46
N ARG A 127 11.18 -4.38 5.34
CA ARG A 127 10.11 -3.45 5.00
C ARG A 127 10.65 -2.05 4.69
N TRP A 128 11.57 -1.55 5.51
CA TRP A 128 12.18 -0.24 5.31
C TRP A 128 12.99 -0.19 4.01
N GLU A 129 13.82 -1.20 3.76
CA GLU A 129 14.57 -1.36 2.50
C GLU A 129 13.65 -1.45 1.28
N ALA A 130 12.56 -2.21 1.37
CA ALA A 130 11.57 -2.27 0.30
C ALA A 130 10.95 -0.89 0.02
N MET A 131 10.75 -0.06 1.06
CA MET A 131 10.28 1.32 0.87
C MET A 131 11.34 2.18 0.17
N LEU A 132 12.61 2.07 0.55
CA LEU A 132 13.72 2.75 -0.13
C LEU A 132 13.85 2.32 -1.60
N ASP A 133 13.72 1.03 -1.90
CA ASP A 133 13.70 0.53 -3.27
C ASP A 133 12.51 1.09 -4.08
N THR A 134 11.33 1.18 -3.45
CA THR A 134 10.16 1.77 -4.11
C THR A 134 10.33 3.25 -4.41
N LEU A 135 11.00 4.00 -3.53
CA LEU A 135 11.39 5.39 -3.77
C LEU A 135 12.40 5.48 -4.92
N LYS A 136 13.44 4.65 -4.93
CA LYS A 136 14.44 4.63 -6.01
C LYS A 136 13.81 4.37 -7.39
N HIS A 137 12.85 3.45 -7.47
CA HIS A 137 12.20 3.03 -8.72
C HIS A 137 10.80 3.62 -8.94
N HIS A 138 10.46 4.73 -8.28
CA HIS A 138 9.11 5.32 -8.28
C HIS A 138 8.55 5.58 -9.69
N LYS A 139 9.33 6.19 -10.60
CA LYS A 139 8.91 6.45 -12.00
C LYS A 139 8.56 5.17 -12.76
N ARG A 140 9.39 4.13 -12.63
CA ARG A 140 9.16 2.82 -13.27
C ARG A 140 7.89 2.17 -12.73
N ARG A 141 7.66 2.26 -11.42
CA ARG A 141 6.47 1.73 -10.75
C ARG A 141 5.21 2.49 -11.17
N ALA A 142 5.27 3.83 -11.24
CA ALA A 142 4.18 4.66 -11.74
C ALA A 142 3.82 4.31 -13.20
N LYS A 143 4.81 4.14 -14.09
CA LYS A 143 4.55 3.73 -15.48
C LYS A 143 3.89 2.35 -15.59
N ARG A 144 4.27 1.39 -14.73
CA ARG A 144 3.60 0.08 -14.67
C ARG A 144 2.16 0.20 -14.21
N LEU A 145 1.92 0.98 -13.15
CA LEU A 145 0.59 1.22 -12.61
C LEU A 145 -0.31 1.96 -13.61
N ALA A 146 0.22 2.94 -14.35
CA ALA A 146 -0.50 3.65 -15.38
C ALA A 146 -1.07 2.70 -16.45
N ARG A 147 -0.30 1.68 -16.86
CA ARG A 147 -0.77 0.65 -17.79
C ARG A 147 -1.89 -0.20 -17.21
N THR A 148 -1.80 -0.55 -15.92
CA THR A 148 -2.88 -1.27 -15.23
C THR A 148 -4.14 -0.41 -15.16
N ILE A 149 -4.02 0.87 -14.83
CA ILE A 149 -5.13 1.82 -14.81
C ILE A 149 -5.77 1.95 -16.19
N GLN A 150 -4.97 2.00 -17.26
CA GLN A 150 -5.49 2.04 -18.63
C GLN A 150 -6.33 0.81 -18.97
N ARG A 151 -5.91 -0.38 -18.51
CA ARG A 151 -6.71 -1.61 -18.66
C ARG A 151 -8.01 -1.54 -17.90
N TRP A 152 -7.98 -1.13 -16.63
CA TRP A 152 -9.19 -0.94 -15.82
C TRP A 152 -10.18 0.03 -16.46
N LYS A 153 -9.69 1.16 -16.98
CA LYS A 153 -10.54 2.11 -17.72
C LYS A 153 -11.15 1.49 -18.98
N ALA A 154 -10.41 0.65 -19.70
CA ALA A 154 -10.91 -0.03 -20.89
C ALA A 154 -11.91 -1.16 -20.58
N GLU A 155 -11.77 -1.79 -19.41
CA GLU A 155 -12.68 -2.82 -18.88
C GLU A 155 -13.96 -2.23 -18.26
N GLY A 156 -14.08 -0.90 -18.17
CA GLY A 156 -15.23 -0.22 -17.55
C GLY A 156 -15.24 -0.30 -16.02
N GLU A 157 -14.09 -0.58 -15.38
CA GLU A 157 -13.99 -0.72 -13.93
C GLU A 157 -14.37 0.57 -13.19
N ALA A 158 -14.95 0.39 -11.99
CA ALA A 158 -15.43 1.50 -11.18
C ALA A 158 -14.30 2.44 -10.73
N ARG A 159 -14.64 3.73 -10.62
CA ARG A 159 -13.70 4.78 -10.16
C ARG A 159 -13.14 4.43 -8.77
N PRO A 160 -11.81 4.43 -8.59
CA PRO A 160 -11.19 4.20 -7.29
C PRO A 160 -11.62 5.22 -6.22
N TYR A 161 -11.99 4.74 -5.03
CA TYR A 161 -12.32 5.58 -3.89
C TYR A 161 -11.11 5.84 -2.99
N ILE A 162 -10.89 7.11 -2.62
CA ILE A 162 -9.75 7.52 -1.79
C ILE A 162 -10.22 7.75 -0.37
N VAL A 163 -9.97 6.77 0.50
CA VAL A 163 -10.29 6.84 1.93
C VAL A 163 -9.41 7.91 2.61
N PRO A 164 -9.87 8.70 3.58
CA PRO A 164 -8.99 9.57 4.37
C PRO A 164 -7.88 8.79 5.11
N ILE A 165 -6.69 9.38 5.28
CA ILE A 165 -5.64 8.73 6.08
C ILE A 165 -5.99 8.92 7.57
N PRO A 166 -6.00 7.85 8.39
CA PRO A 166 -6.27 8.00 9.81
C PRO A 166 -5.14 8.75 10.53
N ARG A 167 -5.50 9.52 11.56
CA ARG A 167 -4.57 10.24 12.46
C ARG A 167 -3.64 11.22 11.74
N THR A 168 -4.13 11.92 10.72
CA THR A 168 -3.38 13.00 10.03
C THR A 168 -2.94 14.11 11.00
N HIS A 169 -3.73 14.41 12.03
CA HIS A 169 -3.38 15.39 13.08
C HIS A 169 -2.14 15.01 13.91
N ALA A 170 -1.79 13.73 13.96
CA ALA A 170 -0.64 13.22 14.71
C ALA A 170 0.63 13.11 13.82
N MET A 171 0.56 13.57 12.57
CA MET A 171 1.70 13.59 11.67
C MET A 171 2.54 14.87 11.88
N PRO A 172 3.85 14.81 11.60
CA PRO A 172 4.64 16.01 11.40
C PRO A 172 3.98 16.96 10.39
N ALA A 173 4.04 18.27 10.64
CA ALA A 173 3.31 19.28 9.87
C ALA A 173 3.52 19.15 8.34
N ALA A 174 4.77 18.96 7.90
CA ALA A 174 5.10 18.78 6.49
C ALA A 174 4.39 17.56 5.87
N LEU A 175 4.35 16.42 6.58
CA LEU A 175 3.63 15.23 6.13
C LEU A 175 2.11 15.41 6.14
N GLY A 176 1.58 16.18 7.10
CA GLY A 176 0.17 16.55 7.14
C GLY A 176 -0.25 17.36 5.90
N ILE A 177 0.55 18.36 5.53
CA ILE A 177 0.33 19.17 4.33
C ILE A 177 0.40 18.31 3.06
N VAL A 178 1.43 17.47 2.93
CA VAL A 178 1.57 16.56 1.78
C VAL A 178 0.40 15.58 1.70
N SER A 179 -0.06 15.04 2.84
CA SER A 179 -1.22 14.14 2.89
C SER A 179 -2.50 14.82 2.39
N GLY A 180 -2.78 16.05 2.85
CA GLY A 180 -3.93 16.83 2.40
C GLY A 180 -3.83 17.15 0.91
N GLY A 181 -2.69 17.66 0.46
CA GLY A 181 -2.43 17.98 -0.94
C GLY A 181 -2.57 16.76 -1.86
N LEU A 182 -2.03 15.60 -1.49
CA LEU A 182 -2.16 14.36 -2.26
C LEU A 182 -3.62 13.96 -2.41
N THR A 183 -4.43 14.16 -1.37
CA THR A 183 -5.85 13.80 -1.39
C THR A 183 -6.61 14.68 -2.39
N VAL A 184 -6.38 16.00 -2.35
CA VAL A 184 -7.02 16.95 -3.27
C VAL A 184 -6.60 16.67 -4.72
N GLN A 185 -5.29 16.52 -4.97
CA GLN A 185 -4.74 16.27 -6.31
C GLN A 185 -5.25 14.96 -6.91
N LEU A 186 -5.36 13.91 -6.09
CA LEU A 186 -5.89 12.63 -6.56
C LEU A 186 -7.40 12.69 -6.83
N ILE A 187 -8.18 13.39 -6.00
CA ILE A 187 -9.61 13.58 -6.26
C ILE A 187 -9.82 14.31 -7.59
N GLU A 188 -9.00 15.34 -7.86
CA GLU A 188 -9.02 16.09 -9.11
C GLU A 188 -8.66 15.20 -10.30
N ALA A 189 -7.53 14.49 -10.23
CA ALA A 189 -7.07 13.61 -11.30
C ALA A 189 -8.03 12.43 -11.60
N LEU A 190 -8.86 12.04 -10.64
CA LEU A 190 -9.87 11.02 -10.83
C LEU A 190 -11.20 11.55 -11.37
N ARG A 191 -11.37 12.86 -11.57
CA ARG A 191 -12.58 13.41 -12.22
C ARG A 191 -12.71 12.91 -13.66
N ASP A 192 -11.59 12.71 -14.33
CA ASP A 192 -11.50 12.21 -15.71
C ASP A 192 -11.62 10.67 -15.80
N TRP A 193 -12.27 10.03 -14.81
CA TRP A 193 -12.56 8.61 -14.88
C TRP A 193 -13.81 8.40 -15.75
N PRO A 194 -13.79 7.47 -16.73
CA PRO A 194 -14.97 7.19 -17.54
C PRO A 194 -16.14 6.76 -16.64
N ALA A 195 -17.36 7.17 -16.98
CA ALA A 195 -18.54 6.65 -16.28
C ALA A 195 -18.57 5.13 -16.46
N ALA A 196 -18.94 4.40 -15.42
CA ALA A 196 -19.18 2.96 -15.57
C ALA A 196 -20.34 2.79 -16.55
N ASP A 197 -20.17 1.93 -17.55
CA ASP A 197 -21.25 1.53 -18.45
C ASP A 197 -22.29 0.78 -17.63
N THR A 198 -23.25 1.52 -17.06
CA THR A 198 -24.45 0.95 -16.45
C THR A 198 -25.40 0.57 -17.57
N SER A 199 -25.11 -0.54 -18.26
CA SER A 199 -26.04 -1.27 -19.14
C SER A 199 -26.56 -2.52 -18.46
#